data_AF-A0A6F8TVP9-F1
#
_entry.id   AF-A0A6F8TVP9-F1
#
_cell.length_a   1.000
_cell.length_b   1.000
_cell.length_c   1.000
_cell.angle_alpha   90.00
_cell.angle_beta   90.00
_cell.angle_gamma   90.00
#
_symmetry.space_group_name_H-M   'P 1'
#
loop_
_entity.id
_entity.type
_entity.pdbx_description
1 polymer ?
#
loop_
_entity_poly.entity_id
_entity_poly.type
_entity_poly.pdbx_seq_one_letter_code
_entity_poly.pdbx_strand_id
1 'polypeptide(L)'
;MKFQWTLLLGIFFALVVSIFAVINVDPVTVNYLFGESDWPLILVILGSVLMGGIIVGSVGLFRLFVVQRKVKTLEKENLRLKEQAEGIHKEKVEDVPLKKRAPDSVGETVE
;
A
#
# COMPACT_ATOMS: atom_id res chain seq x y z
N MET A 1 8.25 -24.86 -3.53
CA MET A 1 8.06 -25.31 -4.94
C MET A 1 7.74 -24.16 -5.91
N LYS A 2 6.99 -23.12 -5.53
CA LYS A 2 6.64 -21.99 -6.42
C LYS A 2 7.85 -21.27 -7.03
N PHE A 3 8.92 -21.07 -6.24
CA PHE A 3 10.12 -20.39 -6.71
C PHE A 3 10.88 -21.17 -7.81
N GLN A 4 10.93 -22.49 -7.73
CA GLN A 4 11.54 -23.34 -8.77
C GLN A 4 10.74 -23.25 -10.08
N TRP A 5 9.41 -23.24 -10.00
CA TRP A 5 8.54 -23.05 -11.16
C TRP A 5 8.70 -21.65 -11.78
N THR A 6 8.79 -20.60 -10.96
CA THR A 6 9.07 -19.24 -11.44
C THR A 6 10.44 -19.14 -12.11
N LEU A 7 11.46 -19.76 -11.53
CA LEU A 7 12.80 -19.78 -12.11
C LEU A 7 12.83 -20.51 -13.45
N LEU A 8 12.20 -21.69 -13.53
CA LEU A 8 12.11 -22.47 -14.76
C LEU A 8 11.36 -21.69 -15.86
N LEU A 9 10.25 -21.03 -15.50
CA LEU A 9 9.50 -20.19 -16.42
C LEU A 9 10.32 -18.98 -16.88
N GLY A 10 11.09 -18.36 -15.98
CA GLY A 10 12.00 -17.26 -16.31
C GLY A 10 13.08 -17.68 -17.31
N ILE A 11 13.71 -18.84 -17.10
CA ILE A 11 14.69 -19.39 -18.05
C ILE A 11 14.04 -19.68 -19.41
N PHE A 12 12.85 -20.28 -19.41
CA PHE A 12 12.09 -20.53 -20.65
C PHE A 12 11.82 -19.23 -21.42
N PHE A 13 11.32 -18.19 -20.75
CA PHE A 13 11.12 -16.88 -21.38
C PHE A 13 12.42 -16.25 -21.88
N ALA A 14 13.52 -16.35 -21.12
CA ALA A 14 14.81 -15.82 -21.53
C ALA A 14 15.30 -16.49 -22.84
N LEU A 15 15.12 -17.81 -22.97
CA LEU A 15 15.43 -18.54 -24.20
C LEU A 15 14.56 -18.06 -25.38
N VAL A 16 13.25 -17.93 -25.18
CA VAL A 16 12.33 -17.44 -26.22
C VAL A 16 12.70 -16.03 -26.67
N VAL A 17 12.96 -15.12 -25.74
CA VAL A 17 13.37 -13.74 -26.04
C VAL A 17 14.72 -13.71 -26.75
N SER A 18 15.68 -14.55 -26.34
CA SER A 18 16.99 -14.64 -26.99
C SER A 18 16.88 -15.11 -28.44
N ILE A 19 16.04 -16.11 -28.72
CA ILE A 19 15.78 -16.56 -30.09
C ILE A 19 15.16 -15.43 -30.91
N PHE A 20 14.16 -14.73 -30.36
CA PHE A 20 13.53 -13.59 -31.02
C PHE A 20 14.54 -12.47 -31.33
N ALA A 21 15.45 -12.20 -30.40
CA ALA A 21 16.49 -11.18 -30.56
C ALA A 21 17.48 -11.49 -31.68
N VAL A 22 17.85 -12.77 -31.84
CA VAL A 22 18.76 -13.20 -32.91
C VAL A 22 18.06 -13.16 -34.28
N ILE A 23 16.80 -13.62 -34.35
CA ILE A 23 16.04 -13.67 -35.62
C ILE A 23 15.66 -12.26 -36.10
N ASN A 24 15.41 -11.32 -35.19
CA ASN A 24 14.94 -9.96 -35.50
C ASN A 24 16.02 -8.91 -35.18
N VAL A 25 17.29 -9.24 -35.46
CA VAL A 25 18.41 -8.30 -35.37
C VAL A 25 18.49 -7.37 -36.59
N ASP A 26 17.38 -7.23 -37.31
CA ASP A 26 17.31 -6.34 -38.47
C ASP A 26 17.47 -4.88 -38.01
N PRO A 27 18.32 -4.10 -38.69
CA PRO A 27 18.51 -2.70 -38.36
C PRO A 27 17.25 -1.91 -38.72
N VAL A 28 16.81 -1.07 -37.78
CA VAL A 28 15.72 -0.13 -37.97
C VAL A 28 16.23 1.26 -37.67
N THR A 29 16.03 2.15 -38.64
CA THR A 29 16.37 3.56 -38.50
C THR A 29 15.39 4.22 -37.54
N VAL A 30 15.92 4.78 -36.46
CA VAL A 30 15.16 5.57 -35.50
C VAL A 30 15.54 7.03 -35.67
N ASN A 31 14.53 7.87 -35.93
CA ASN A 31 14.69 9.31 -36.01
C ASN A 31 14.39 9.93 -34.62
N TYR A 32 15.43 10.45 -33.99
CA TYR A 32 15.39 11.01 -32.63
C TYR A 32 15.13 12.53 -32.61
N LEU A 33 14.49 13.08 -33.64
CA LEU A 33 14.22 14.52 -33.85
C LEU A 33 15.47 15.37 -34.18
N PHE A 34 16.65 15.02 -33.64
CA PHE A 34 17.92 15.73 -33.86
C PHE A 34 19.00 14.87 -34.53
N GLY A 35 18.62 13.71 -35.07
CA GLY A 35 19.53 12.78 -35.72
C GLY A 35 18.87 11.43 -35.99
N GLU A 36 19.49 10.64 -36.86
CA GLU A 36 19.04 9.30 -37.23
C GLU A 36 20.13 8.29 -36.90
N SER A 37 19.73 7.13 -36.40
CA SER A 37 20.67 6.05 -36.07
C SER A 37 19.98 4.70 -36.25
N ASP A 38 20.72 3.73 -36.76
CA ASP A 38 20.22 2.38 -37.00
C ASP A 38 20.47 1.50 -35.77
N TRP A 39 19.37 1.00 -35.20
CA TRP A 39 19.39 0.11 -34.05
C TRP A 39 18.68 -1.20 -34.40
N PRO A 40 19.13 -2.35 -33.89
CA PRO A 40 18.37 -3.60 -34.00
C PRO A 40 16.94 -3.43 -33.46
N LEU A 41 15.94 -3.89 -34.22
CA LEU A 41 14.52 -3.73 -33.89
C LEU A 41 14.19 -4.20 -32.46
N ILE A 42 14.77 -5.32 -32.03
CA ILE A 42 14.55 -5.85 -30.68
C ILE A 42 14.96 -4.88 -29.56
N LEU A 43 16.03 -4.10 -29.74
CA LEU A 43 16.46 -3.13 -28.73
C LEU A 43 15.44 -1.99 -28.59
N VAL A 44 14.86 -1.55 -29.71
CA VAL A 44 13.80 -0.54 -29.72
C VAL A 44 12.55 -1.03 -29.01
N ILE A 45 12.14 -2.28 -29.26
CA ILE A 45 10.98 -2.91 -28.60
C ILE A 45 11.23 -3.06 -27.09
N LEU A 46 12.37 -3.64 -26.71
CA LEU A 46 12.73 -3.84 -25.30
C LEU A 46 12.82 -2.51 -24.55
N GLY A 47 13.42 -1.49 -25.16
CA GLY A 47 13.49 -0.14 -24.60
C GLY A 47 12.10 0.48 -24.41
N SER A 48 11.21 0.32 -25.40
CA SER A 48 9.84 0.83 -25.33
C SER A 48 9.01 0.14 -24.23
N VAL A 49 9.11 -1.18 -24.13
CA VAL A 49 8.43 -1.97 -23.08
C VAL A 49 8.99 -1.61 -21.71
N LEU A 50 10.31 -1.47 -21.57
CA LEU A 50 10.95 -1.04 -20.34
C LEU A 50 10.47 0.36 -19.92
N MET A 51 10.42 1.31 -20.85
CA MET A 51 9.89 2.66 -20.60
C MET A 51 8.44 2.62 -20.15
N GLY A 52 7.58 1.83 -20.80
CA GLY A 52 6.20 1.61 -20.37
C GLY A 52 6.12 1.04 -18.96
N GLY A 53 6.96 0.05 -18.63
CA GLY A 53 7.06 -0.53 -17.30
C GLY A 53 7.51 0.49 -16.24
N ILE A 54 8.49 1.34 -16.55
CA ILE A 54 8.95 2.42 -15.66
C ILE A 54 7.82 3.42 -15.41
N ILE A 55 7.07 3.82 -16.45
CA ILE A 55 5.97 4.77 -16.33
C ILE A 55 4.87 4.20 -15.43
N VAL A 56 4.39 2.99 -15.74
CA VAL A 56 3.33 2.32 -14.97
C VAL A 56 3.80 2.04 -13.54
N GLY A 57 5.04 1.56 -13.37
CA GLY A 57 5.64 1.30 -12.08
C GLY A 57 5.74 2.57 -11.23
N SER A 58 6.18 3.68 -11.82
CA SER A 58 6.28 4.97 -11.13
C SER A 58 4.92 5.50 -10.68
N VAL A 59 3.90 5.41 -11.54
CA VAL A 59 2.52 5.78 -11.18
C VAL A 59 1.99 4.87 -10.07
N GLY A 60 2.27 3.57 -10.13
CA GLY A 60 1.92 2.60 -9.09
C GLY A 60 2.56 2.93 -7.75
N LEU A 61 3.86 3.20 -7.73
CA LEU A 61 4.60 3.58 -6.52
C LEU A 61 4.08 4.90 -5.93
N PHE A 62 3.80 5.89 -6.77
CA PHE A 62 3.23 7.16 -6.31
C PHE A 62 1.86 6.97 -5.67
N ARG A 63 0.97 6.18 -6.30
CA ARG A 63 -0.34 5.85 -5.72
C ARG A 63 -0.20 5.11 -4.40
N LEU A 64 0.71 4.13 -4.33
CA LEU A 64 0.97 3.39 -3.10
C LEU A 64 1.42 4.33 -1.97
N PHE A 65 2.31 5.28 -2.26
CA PHE A 65 2.76 6.27 -1.29
C PHE A 65 1.61 7.15 -0.77
N VAL A 66 0.75 7.67 -1.65
CA VAL A 66 -0.42 8.48 -1.27
C VAL A 66 -1.39 7.68 -0.41
N VAL A 67 -1.67 6.43 -0.79
CA VAL A 67 -2.56 5.53 -0.05
C VAL A 67 -1.98 5.25 1.34
N GLN A 68 -0.69 4.94 1.45
CA GLN A 68 -0.04 4.72 2.75
C GLN A 68 -0.13 5.95 3.67
N ARG A 69 0.00 7.18 3.12
CA ARG A 69 -0.21 8.40 3.92
C ARG A 69 -1.64 8.51 4.42
N LYS A 70 -2.64 8.26 3.57
CA LYS A 70 -4.05 8.28 3.96
C LYS A 70 -4.35 7.24 5.05
N VAL A 71 -3.82 6.02 4.91
CA VAL A 71 -3.97 4.96 5.92
C VAL A 71 -3.43 5.43 7.27
N LYS A 72 -2.22 5.99 7.32
CA LYS A 72 -1.64 6.52 8.57
C LYS A 72 -2.47 7.64 9.18
N THR A 73 -3.05 8.54 8.37
CA THR A 73 -3.94 9.60 8.88
C THR A 73 -5.22 9.01 9.46
N LEU A 74 -5.86 8.09 8.74
CA LEU A 74 -7.09 7.43 9.19
C LEU A 74 -6.87 6.59 10.45
N GLU A 75 -5.74 5.90 10.58
CA GLU A 75 -5.37 5.16 11.79
C GLU A 75 -5.26 6.09 13.00
N LYS A 76 -4.66 7.27 12.86
CA LYS A 76 -4.57 8.27 13.94
C LYS A 76 -5.94 8.83 14.32
N GLU A 77 -6.78 9.15 13.33
CA GLU A 77 -8.15 9.61 13.59
C GLU A 77 -8.99 8.55 14.30
N ASN A 78 -8.85 7.29 13.89
CA ASN A 78 -9.55 6.16 14.50
C ASN A 78 -9.14 5.99 15.97
N LEU A 79 -7.83 6.09 16.26
CA LEU A 79 -7.32 6.02 17.63
C LEU A 79 -7.89 7.16 18.49
N ARG A 80 -7.86 8.41 18.00
CA ARG A 80 -8.41 9.56 18.71
C ARG A 80 -9.91 9.43 18.99
N LEU A 81 -10.68 8.94 18.02
CA LEU A 81 -12.12 8.73 18.18
C LEU A 81 -12.42 7.63 19.21
N LYS A 82 -11.62 6.56 19.25
CA LYS A 82 -11.74 5.52 20.27
C LYS A 82 -11.45 6.08 21.68
N GLU A 83 -10.37 6.84 21.83
CA GLU A 83 -10.04 7.49 23.11
C GLU A 83 -11.15 8.45 23.57
N GLN A 84 -11.75 9.23 22.66
CA GLN A 84 -12.90 10.10 22.99
C GLN A 84 -14.13 9.30 23.39
N ALA A 85 -14.45 8.20 22.70
CA ALA A 85 -15.58 7.35 23.04
C ALA A 85 -15.42 6.70 24.42
N GLU A 86 -14.20 6.30 24.78
CA GLU A 86 -13.87 5.76 26.10
C GLU A 86 -13.89 6.84 27.20
N GLY A 87 -13.40 8.05 26.91
CA GLY A 87 -13.44 9.20 27.82
C GLY A 87 -14.86 9.65 28.15
N ILE A 88 -15.74 9.75 27.14
CA ILE A 88 -17.16 10.07 27.32
C ILE A 88 -17.87 8.99 28.14
N HIS A 89 -17.47 7.71 28.02
CA HIS A 89 -18.01 6.63 28.85
C HIS A 89 -17.61 6.75 30.31
N LYS A 90 -16.40 7.22 30.61
CA LYS A 90 -15.94 7.47 32.00
C LYS A 90 -16.67 8.65 32.65
N GLU A 91 -16.80 9.76 31.93
CA GLU A 91 -17.47 10.97 32.42
C GLU A 91 -18.96 10.70 32.75
N LYS A 92 -19.64 9.90 31.92
CA LYS A 92 -21.05 9.52 32.15
C LYS A 92 -21.26 8.53 33.31
N VAL A 93 -20.21 7.84 33.76
CA VAL A 93 -20.24 6.90 34.88
C VAL A 93 -19.90 7.58 36.21
N GLU A 94 -19.07 8.64 36.20
CA GLU A 94 -18.73 9.42 37.40
C GLU A 94 -19.84 10.42 37.82
N ASP A 95 -20.65 10.92 36.88
CA ASP A 95 -21.74 11.88 37.18
C ASP A 95 -23.07 11.27 37.63
N VAL A 96 -23.14 9.95 37.87
CA VAL A 96 -24.30 9.35 38.55
C VAL A 96 -24.23 9.74 40.02
N PRO A 97 -25.12 10.63 40.54
CA PRO A 97 -25.03 11.06 41.92
C PRO A 97 -25.32 9.86 42.80
N LEU A 98 -24.31 9.41 43.56
CA LEU A 98 -24.50 8.56 44.72
C LEU A 98 -25.43 9.33 45.67
N LYS A 99 -26.74 9.09 45.54
CA LYS A 99 -27.75 9.52 46.49
C LYS A 99 -27.38 8.92 47.83
N LYS A 100 -26.71 9.73 48.66
CA LYS A 100 -26.44 9.47 50.07
C LYS A 100 -27.73 8.98 50.73
N ARG A 101 -27.82 7.70 51.04
CA ARG A 101 -28.58 7.24 52.21
C ARG A 101 -27.62 7.43 53.39
N ALA A 102 -27.75 8.56 54.07
CA ALA A 102 -27.18 8.73 55.40
C ALA A 102 -28.02 7.92 56.42
N PRO A 103 -27.46 7.61 57.60
CA PRO A 103 -27.93 6.58 58.51
C PRO A 103 -28.95 7.12 59.50
N ASP A 104 -30.12 6.49 59.60
CA ASP A 104 -31.06 6.81 60.67
C ASP A 104 -30.77 5.97 61.90
N SER A 105 -30.26 6.69 62.92
CA SER A 105 -30.50 6.53 64.35
C SER A 105 -30.23 5.18 65.03
N VAL A 106 -29.14 5.17 65.79
CA VAL A 106 -28.99 4.37 67.01
C VAL A 106 -30.05 4.80 68.04
N GLY A 107 -30.75 3.81 68.61
CA GLY A 107 -31.20 3.84 70.00
C GLY A 107 -32.67 4.17 70.26
N GLU A 108 -33.48 3.14 70.47
CA GLU A 108 -34.60 3.18 71.42
C GLU A 108 -34.60 1.90 72.27
N THR A 109 -34.17 2.10 73.53
CA THR A 109 -34.65 1.51 74.79
C THR A 109 -35.09 0.05 74.88
N VAL A 110 -34.35 -0.66 75.74
CA VAL A 110 -34.76 -1.65 76.76
C VAL A 110 -36.27 -1.76 77.02
N GLU A 111 -36.83 -2.94 76.76
CA GLU A 111 -37.60 -3.77 77.71
C GLU A 111 -37.62 -5.24 77.25
#